data_AF-A0AAE1IT57-F1
#
_entry.id   AF-A0AAE1IT57-F1
#
_cell.length_a   1.000
_cell.length_b   1.000
_cell.length_c   1.000
_cell.angle_alpha   90.00
_cell.angle_beta   90.00
_cell.angle_gamma   90.00
#
_symmetry.space_group_name_H-M   'P 1'
#
loop_
_entity.id
_entity.type
_entity.pdbx_description
1 polymer ?
#
loop_
_entity_poly.entity_id
_entity_poly.type
_entity_poly.pdbx_seq_one_letter_code
_entity_poly.pdbx_strand_id
1 'polypeptide(L)'
;MEQKNQLAFFQHCWFCFLFLIIYTISYTVQAFDYADALSKSLLYFEAQRFGRLLYNQRVSWRDHSSLTDSLEQGVDLVGGYYDAGDHVKFGLPMVFTVSS
;
A
#
# COMPACT_ATOMS: atom_id res chain seq x y z
N MET A 1 4.65 -35.23 -50.62
CA MET A 1 5.54 -34.74 -49.54
C MET A 1 5.18 -33.31 -49.15
N GLU A 2 4.81 -32.46 -50.10
CA GLU A 2 4.46 -31.04 -49.90
C GLU A 2 3.26 -30.78 -48.96
N GLN A 3 2.18 -31.55 -49.09
CA GLN A 3 0.99 -31.42 -48.22
C GLN A 3 1.26 -31.67 -46.73
N LYS A 4 2.19 -32.59 -46.40
CA LYS A 4 2.57 -32.86 -44.99
C LYS A 4 3.37 -31.71 -44.39
N ASN A 5 4.19 -31.04 -45.20
CA ASN A 5 4.99 -29.88 -44.78
C ASN A 5 4.11 -28.64 -44.55
N GLN A 6 3.07 -28.45 -45.37
CA GLN A 6 2.09 -27.38 -45.19
C GLN A 6 1.27 -27.55 -43.90
N LEU A 7 0.85 -28.78 -43.60
CA LEU A 7 0.16 -29.08 -42.33
C LEU A 7 1.08 -28.87 -41.12
N ALA A 8 2.33 -29.31 -41.20
CA ALA A 8 3.31 -29.11 -40.13
C ALA A 8 3.64 -27.63 -39.88
N PHE A 9 3.68 -26.82 -40.94
CA PHE A 9 3.85 -25.37 -40.86
C PHE A 9 2.66 -24.70 -40.17
N PHE A 10 1.44 -25.03 -40.58
CA PHE A 10 0.22 -24.49 -39.97
C PHE A 10 0.12 -24.86 -38.48
N GLN A 11 0.49 -26.09 -38.14
CA GLN A 11 0.53 -26.57 -36.76
C GLN A 11 1.59 -25.86 -35.91
N HIS A 12 2.77 -25.54 -36.45
CA HIS A 12 3.77 -24.72 -35.74
C HIS A 12 3.29 -23.28 -35.53
N CYS A 13 2.69 -22.66 -36.55
CA CYS A 13 2.12 -21.31 -36.42
C CYS A 13 1.03 -21.26 -35.33
N TRP A 14 0.18 -22.30 -35.26
CA TRP A 14 -0.84 -22.43 -34.23
C TRP A 14 -0.24 -22.55 -32.82
N PHE A 15 0.81 -23.35 -32.65
CA PHE A 15 1.51 -23.45 -31.36
C PHE A 15 2.20 -22.14 -30.95
N CYS A 16 2.82 -21.42 -31.89
CA CYS A 16 3.41 -20.10 -31.62
C CYS A 16 2.33 -19.09 -31.19
N PHE A 17 1.16 -19.11 -31.83
CA PHE A 17 0.05 -18.23 -31.48
C PHE A 17 -0.55 -18.57 -30.11
N LEU A 18 -0.72 -19.85 -29.79
CA LEU A 18 -1.15 -20.29 -28.45
C LEU A 18 -0.14 -19.90 -27.37
N PHE A 19 1.16 -20.02 -27.65
CA PHE A 19 2.21 -19.60 -26.72
C PHE A 19 2.17 -18.08 -26.47
N LEU A 20 1.98 -17.28 -27.53
CA LEU A 20 1.80 -15.83 -27.41
C LEU A 20 0.55 -15.47 -26.59
N ILE A 21 -0.57 -16.18 -26.76
CA ILE A 21 -1.78 -15.98 -25.96
C ILE A 21 -1.56 -16.32 -24.49
N ILE A 22 -0.91 -17.44 -24.19
CA ILE A 22 -0.64 -17.86 -22.80
C ILE A 22 0.32 -16.87 -22.13
N TYR A 23 1.32 -16.39 -22.86
CA TYR A 23 2.24 -15.36 -22.39
C TYR A 23 1.48 -14.07 -22.04
N THR A 24 0.61 -13.56 -22.91
CA THR A 24 -0.16 -12.33 -22.62
C THR A 24 -1.15 -12.49 -21.46
N ILE A 25 -1.82 -13.63 -21.32
CA ILE A 25 -2.71 -13.91 -20.18
C ILE A 25 -1.93 -13.93 -18.86
N SER A 26 -0.70 -14.46 -18.86
CA SER A 26 0.13 -14.50 -17.65
C SER A 26 0.49 -13.10 -17.12
N TYR A 27 0.61 -12.10 -18.01
CA TYR A 27 0.83 -10.70 -17.61
C TYR A 27 -0.43 -9.99 -17.12
N THR A 28 -1.62 -10.46 -17.50
CA THR A 28 -2.89 -9.79 -17.14
C THR A 28 -3.55 -10.39 -15.90
N VAL A 29 -3.20 -11.62 -15.51
CA VAL A 29 -3.72 -12.31 -14.32
C VAL A 29 -2.85 -12.04 -13.08
N GLN A 30 -2.52 -10.77 -12.83
CA GLN A 30 -1.96 -10.38 -11.55
C GLN A 30 -3.09 -9.84 -10.66
N ALA A 31 -3.64 -10.72 -9.81
CA ALA A 31 -4.59 -10.31 -8.80
C ALA A 31 -3.89 -9.45 -7.74
N PHE A 32 -4.54 -8.38 -7.30
CA PHE A 32 -4.02 -7.56 -6.20
C PHE A 32 -4.20 -8.30 -4.86
N ASP A 33 -3.14 -8.30 -4.05
CA ASP A 33 -3.23 -8.76 -2.67
C ASP A 33 -3.81 -7.64 -1.80
N TYR A 34 -5.13 -7.62 -1.68
CA TYR A 34 -5.84 -6.65 -0.86
C TYR A 34 -5.56 -6.81 0.65
N ALA A 35 -5.15 -8.00 1.11
CA ALA A 35 -4.81 -8.21 2.51
C ALA A 35 -3.48 -7.53 2.86
N ASP A 36 -2.48 -7.66 1.99
CA ASP A 36 -1.22 -6.92 2.10
C ASP A 36 -1.44 -5.40 1.97
N ALA A 37 -2.25 -4.97 1.00
CA ALA A 37 -2.59 -3.55 0.83
C ALA A 37 -3.23 -2.95 2.09
N LEU A 38 -4.26 -3.62 2.64
CA LEU A 38 -4.93 -3.18 3.86
C LEU A 38 -3.98 -3.14 5.06
N SER A 39 -3.13 -4.17 5.19
CA SER A 39 -2.15 -4.24 6.28
C SER A 39 -1.17 -3.06 6.24
N LYS A 40 -0.72 -2.67 5.04
CA LYS A 40 0.16 -1.52 4.81
C LYS A 40 -0.55 -0.19 5.04
N SER A 41 -1.81 -0.07 4.63
CA SER A 41 -2.63 1.13 4.91
C SER A 41 -2.78 1.38 6.41
N LEU A 42 -3.00 0.34 7.21
CA LEU A 42 -3.04 0.47 8.67
C LEU A 42 -1.67 0.83 9.26
N LEU A 43 -0.59 0.27 8.71
CA LEU A 43 0.77 0.58 9.15
C LEU A 43 1.14 2.05 8.87
N TYR A 44 0.64 2.63 7.79
CA TYR A 44 0.79 4.06 7.50
C TYR A 44 0.22 4.93 8.62
N PHE A 45 -1.00 4.65 9.10
CA PHE A 45 -1.58 5.39 10.21
C PHE A 45 -0.79 5.22 11.52
N GLU A 46 -0.28 4.03 11.81
CA GLU A 46 0.58 3.82 12.98
C GLU A 46 1.85 4.67 12.93
N ALA A 47 2.45 4.83 11.74
CA ALA A 47 3.63 5.65 11.56
C ALA A 47 3.36 7.15 11.81
N GLN A 48 2.12 7.60 11.59
CA GLN A 48 1.73 9.00 11.75
C GLN A 48 1.26 9.36 13.16
N ARG A 49 1.33 8.43 14.13
CA ARG A 49 0.94 8.72 15.52
C ARG A 49 1.79 9.85 16.11
N PHE A 50 1.09 10.80 16.71
CA PHE A 50 1.61 11.95 17.43
C PHE A 50 1.62 11.66 18.93
N GLY A 51 2.63 12.14 19.66
CA GLY A 51 2.64 11.99 21.11
C GLY A 51 3.28 10.69 21.59
N ARG A 52 2.72 10.15 22.68
CA ARG A 52 3.28 8.98 23.35
C ARG A 52 2.89 7.69 22.64
N LEU A 53 3.86 7.05 22.00
CA LEU A 53 3.68 5.74 21.35
C LEU A 53 3.60 4.59 22.37
N LEU A 54 2.89 3.52 22.01
CA LEU A 54 2.82 2.30 22.82
C LEU A 54 4.07 1.45 22.58
N TYR A 55 4.55 0.78 23.63
CA TYR A 55 5.75 -0.08 23.58
C TYR A 55 5.60 -1.31 22.67
N ASN A 56 4.38 -1.67 22.27
CA ASN A 56 4.07 -2.78 21.39
C ASN A 56 3.75 -2.35 19.94
N GLN A 57 4.14 -1.13 19.53
CA GLN A 57 3.91 -0.66 18.17
C GLN A 57 4.76 -1.39 17.12
N ARG A 58 4.25 -1.50 15.90
CA ARG A 58 4.93 -2.20 14.80
C ARG A 58 5.98 -1.34 14.08
N VAL A 59 5.93 -0.02 14.26
CA VAL A 59 6.81 0.95 13.59
C VAL A 59 8.01 1.25 14.48
N SER A 60 9.08 0.46 14.36
CA SER A 60 10.23 0.47 15.28
C SER A 60 11.15 1.69 15.17
N TRP A 61 11.08 2.44 14.08
CA TRP A 61 11.88 3.65 13.85
C TRP A 61 11.22 4.92 14.40
N ARG A 62 9.96 4.84 14.87
CA ARG A 62 9.24 5.95 15.52
C ARG A 62 9.41 5.88 17.03
N ASP A 63 9.65 7.03 17.63
CA ASP A 63 9.71 7.21 19.09
C ASP A 63 8.72 8.30 19.53
N HIS A 64 8.54 8.48 20.83
CA HIS A 64 7.69 9.51 21.40
C HIS A 64 8.07 10.90 20.85
N SER A 65 7.07 11.65 20.39
CA SER A 65 7.28 13.00 19.83
C SER A 65 6.27 13.99 20.40
N SER A 66 6.58 15.29 20.34
CA SER A 66 5.61 16.36 20.64
C SER A 66 4.92 16.28 22.01
N LEU A 67 5.66 15.86 23.03
CA LEU A 67 5.14 15.72 24.41
C LEU A 67 4.95 17.06 25.12
N THR A 68 5.53 18.14 24.58
CA THR A 68 5.54 19.47 25.18
C THR A 68 4.67 20.49 24.45
N ASP A 69 4.09 20.11 23.30
CA ASP A 69 3.32 21.02 22.41
C ASP A 69 2.03 21.54 23.07
N SER A 70 1.70 21.00 24.23
CA SER A 70 0.55 21.30 25.10
C SER A 70 0.87 22.22 26.28
N LEU A 71 2.16 22.43 26.59
CA LEU A 71 2.59 23.09 27.83
C LEU A 71 2.35 24.60 27.83
N GLU A 72 2.37 25.26 26.67
CA GLU A 72 2.19 26.72 26.59
C GLU A 72 0.75 27.19 26.82
N GLN A 73 -0.24 26.34 26.54
CA GLN A 73 -1.66 26.64 26.74
C GLN A 73 -2.27 25.94 27.97
N GLY A 74 -1.47 25.16 28.72
CA GLY A 74 -1.93 24.47 29.93
C GLY A 74 -2.99 23.38 29.69
N VAL A 75 -3.11 22.90 28.45
CA VAL A 75 -4.10 21.90 28.01
C VAL A 75 -3.40 20.74 27.34
N ASP A 76 -3.73 19.50 27.72
CA ASP A 76 -3.11 18.31 27.13
C ASP A 76 -3.61 18.07 25.68
N LEU A 77 -2.72 18.31 24.72
CA LEU A 77 -2.92 18.10 23.29
C LEU A 77 -2.08 16.92 22.75
N VAL A 78 -1.45 16.14 23.64
CA VAL A 78 -0.67 14.97 23.27
C VAL A 78 -1.59 13.90 22.67
N GLY A 79 -1.22 13.38 21.50
CA GLY A 79 -1.99 12.37 20.76
C GLY A 79 -2.57 12.84 19.42
N GLY A 80 -3.13 11.89 18.67
CA GLY A 80 -3.66 12.11 17.32
C GLY A 80 -2.68 11.69 16.23
N TYR A 81 -2.85 12.23 15.03
CA TYR A 81 -2.05 11.90 13.85
C TYR A 81 -1.43 13.16 13.22
N TYR A 82 -0.22 13.04 12.71
CA TYR A 82 0.35 14.02 11.77
C TYR A 82 -0.47 14.04 10.49
N ASP A 83 -0.65 15.22 9.90
CA ASP A 83 -1.51 15.38 8.73
C ASP A 83 -0.88 14.78 7.46
N ALA A 84 0.41 15.04 7.24
CA ALA A 84 1.12 14.59 6.03
C ALA A 84 2.61 14.28 6.33
N GLY A 85 3.52 14.68 5.43
CA GLY A 85 4.96 14.54 5.62
C GLY A 85 5.59 15.60 6.55
N ASP A 86 4.77 16.48 7.11
CA ASP A 86 5.15 17.50 8.07
C ASP A 86 4.82 17.06 9.50
N HIS A 87 5.14 17.92 10.46
CA HIS A 87 4.90 17.67 11.88
C HIS A 87 3.70 18.46 12.44
N VAL A 88 2.84 19.01 11.57
CA VAL A 88 1.66 19.78 11.99
C VAL A 88 0.43 18.86 12.08
N LYS A 89 -0.45 19.18 13.04
CA LYS A 89 -1.73 18.52 13.23
C LYS A 89 -2.84 19.41 12.64
N PHE A 90 -3.31 19.07 11.44
CA PHE A 90 -4.49 19.73 10.85
C PHE A 90 -5.76 18.95 11.20
N GLY A 91 -6.68 19.58 11.94
CA GLY A 91 -7.86 18.90 12.49
C GLY A 91 -8.89 18.45 11.43
N LEU A 92 -9.10 19.25 10.38
CA LEU A 92 -10.08 18.94 9.32
C LEU A 92 -9.73 17.67 8.51
N PRO A 93 -8.53 17.55 7.92
CA PRO A 93 -8.12 16.33 7.20
C PRO A 93 -8.01 15.09 8.11
N MET A 94 -7.62 15.25 9.38
CA MET A 94 -7.63 14.15 10.36
C MET A 94 -9.04 13.57 10.56
N VAL A 95 -10.04 14.43 10.81
CA VAL A 95 -11.42 13.98 11.08
C VAL A 95 -12.02 13.29 9.85
N PHE A 96 -11.76 13.79 8.65
CA PHE A 96 -12.20 13.16 7.41
C PHE A 96 -11.68 11.72 7.25
N THR A 97 -10.41 11.50 7.57
CA THR A 97 -9.75 10.21 7.39
C THR A 97 -10.23 9.15 8.38
N VAL A 98 -10.67 9.55 9.58
CA VAL A 98 -11.22 8.63 10.59
C VAL A 98 -12.68 8.26 10.31
N SER A 99 -13.42 9.13 9.61
CA SER A 99 -14.88 8.98 9.42
C SER A 99 -15.27 8.30 8.09
N SER A 100 -14.33 8.19 7.14
CA SER A 100 -14.56 7.65 5.78
C SER A 100 -14.20 6.18 5.66
#